data_AF-A0A3T8BY83-F1
#
_entry.id   AF-A0A3T8BY83-F1
#
_cell.length_a   1.000
_cell.length_b   1.000
_cell.length_c   1.000
_cell.angle_alpha   90.00
_cell.angle_beta   90.00
_cell.angle_gamma   90.00
#
_symmetry.space_group_name_H-M   'P 1'
#
loop_
_entity.id
_entity.type
_entity.pdbx_description
1 polymer ?
#
loop_
_entity_poly.entity_id
_entity_poly.type
_entity_poly.pdbx_seq_one_letter_code
_entity_poly.pdbx_strand_id
1 'polypeptide(L)'
;MDMRKKQYDTPLAERLDIIAQQHHLSGSDLARIAGVGRSSVNAWKKRGTISKDSALKIAEATGLSLSWILTGKEDGNDVLSDDEKILVNTFRELPPIERANMLAAFQMRLEKLKEFYSTYVDPSTREK
;
A
#
# COMPACT_ATOMS: atom_id res chain seq x y z
N MET A 1 19.12 28.51 -15.89
CA MET A 1 19.55 27.33 -16.68
C MET A 1 18.46 26.29 -16.57
N ASP A 2 17.65 26.15 -17.61
CA ASP A 2 16.52 25.24 -17.63
C ASP A 2 17.03 23.81 -17.91
N MET A 3 17.14 23.00 -16.85
CA MET A 3 17.50 21.60 -17.01
C MET A 3 16.28 20.88 -17.59
N ARG A 4 16.23 20.74 -18.91
CA ARG A 4 15.27 19.86 -19.60
C ARG A 4 15.37 18.47 -18.97
N LYS A 5 14.45 18.12 -18.06
CA LYS A 5 14.31 16.76 -17.57
C LYS A 5 14.00 15.89 -18.78
N LYS A 6 14.88 14.94 -19.09
CA LYS A 6 14.58 13.91 -20.09
C LYS A 6 13.36 13.15 -19.58
N GLN A 7 12.23 13.36 -20.23
CA GLN A 7 11.01 12.63 -19.96
C GLN A 7 11.16 11.24 -20.60
N TYR A 8 11.11 10.21 -19.77
CA TYR A 8 11.12 8.83 -20.23
C TYR A 8 9.68 8.34 -20.24
N ASP A 9 9.23 7.82 -21.38
CA ASP A 9 7.84 7.41 -21.60
C ASP A 9 7.64 5.93 -21.25
N THR A 10 7.96 5.56 -20.00
CA THR A 10 7.69 4.20 -19.50
C THR A 10 6.82 4.25 -18.25
N PRO A 11 5.89 3.29 -18.05
CA PRO A 11 5.04 3.27 -16.86
C PRO A 11 5.85 3.23 -15.55
N LEU A 12 7.01 2.58 -15.55
CA LEU A 12 7.90 2.59 -14.39
C LEU A 12 8.52 3.98 -14.16
N ALA A 13 8.87 4.71 -15.21
CA ALA A 13 9.42 6.05 -15.06
C ALA A 13 8.41 7.00 -14.40
N GLU A 14 7.15 6.94 -14.83
CA GLU A 14 6.05 7.69 -14.22
C GLU A 14 5.90 7.36 -12.74
N ARG A 15 5.88 6.08 -12.38
CA ARG A 15 5.82 5.66 -10.98
C ARG A 15 6.99 6.18 -10.16
N LEU A 16 8.22 6.06 -10.66
CA LEU A 16 9.40 6.59 -9.97
C LEU A 16 9.34 8.12 -9.82
N ASP A 17 8.73 8.82 -10.76
CA ASP A 17 8.50 10.27 -10.67
C ASP A 17 7.41 10.64 -9.65
N ILE A 18 6.33 9.85 -9.57
CA ILE A 18 5.30 10.00 -8.52
C ILE A 18 5.93 9.82 -7.14
N ILE A 19 6.70 8.75 -6.93
CA ILE A 19 7.41 8.48 -5.67
C ILE A 19 8.34 9.64 -5.31
N ALA A 20 9.12 10.11 -6.28
CA ALA A 20 10.05 11.21 -6.09
C ALA A 20 9.33 12.50 -5.67
N GLN A 21 8.17 12.80 -6.27
CA GLN A 21 7.37 13.98 -5.94
C GLN A 21 6.72 13.87 -4.57
N GLN A 22 6.05 12.75 -4.27
CA GLN A 22 5.32 12.53 -3.01
C GLN A 22 6.23 12.55 -1.78
N HIS A 23 7.45 12.03 -1.92
CA HIS A 23 8.41 11.94 -0.81
C HIS A 23 9.51 13.01 -0.87
N HIS A 24 9.39 13.99 -1.77
CA HIS A 24 10.40 15.04 -1.99
C HIS A 24 11.83 14.49 -2.23
N LEU A 25 11.94 13.37 -2.94
CA LEU A 25 13.20 12.68 -3.23
C LEU A 25 13.74 13.07 -4.61
N SER A 26 15.06 13.14 -4.73
CA SER A 26 15.72 13.20 -6.04
C SER A 26 15.99 11.80 -6.60
N GLY A 27 16.33 11.71 -7.89
CA GLY A 27 16.83 10.46 -8.47
C GLY A 27 18.11 9.95 -7.79
N SER A 28 18.93 10.84 -7.22
CA SER A 28 20.10 10.43 -6.44
C SER A 28 19.70 9.82 -5.10
N ASP A 29 18.61 10.30 -4.48
CA ASP A 29 18.09 9.74 -3.23
C ASP A 29 17.50 8.36 -3.44
N LEU A 30 16.74 8.15 -4.53
CA LEU A 30 16.24 6.82 -4.90
C LEU A 30 17.39 5.82 -5.13
N ALA A 31 18.46 6.25 -5.79
CA ALA A 31 19.65 5.41 -5.98
C ALA A 31 20.30 5.04 -4.64
N ARG A 32 20.42 6.02 -3.73
CA ARG A 32 20.98 5.83 -2.38
C ARG A 32 20.13 4.88 -1.53
N ILE A 33 18.81 5.05 -1.55
CA ILE A 33 17.86 4.16 -0.87
C ILE A 33 18.00 2.72 -1.38
N ALA A 34 18.05 2.54 -2.70
CA ALA A 34 18.20 1.21 -3.30
C ALA A 34 19.62 0.62 -3.16
N GLY A 35 20.60 1.38 -2.66
CA GLY A 35 21.99 0.93 -2.53
C GLY A 35 22.69 0.72 -3.88
N VAL A 36 22.35 1.53 -4.89
CA VAL A 36 22.88 1.42 -6.26
C VAL A 36 23.54 2.72 -6.73
N GLY A 37 24.30 2.64 -7.83
CA GLY A 37 24.89 3.82 -8.47
C GLY A 37 23.84 4.80 -9.00
N ARG A 38 24.15 6.10 -8.99
CA ARG A 38 23.27 7.21 -9.46
C ARG A 38 22.76 7.04 -10.90
N SER A 39 23.52 6.35 -11.75
CA SER A 39 23.13 6.08 -13.14
C SER A 39 21.99 5.06 -13.27
N SER A 40 21.77 4.23 -12.25
CA SER A 40 20.78 3.15 -12.26
C SER A 40 19.35 3.68 -12.42
N VAL A 41 19.00 4.80 -11.77
CA VAL A 41 17.64 5.36 -11.83
C VAL A 41 17.29 5.80 -13.24
N ASN A 42 18.20 6.51 -13.93
CA ASN A 42 18.01 6.86 -15.34
C ASN A 42 17.89 5.63 -16.23
N ALA A 43 18.66 4.58 -15.93
CA ALA A 43 18.60 3.33 -16.66
C ALA A 43 17.28 2.57 -16.44
N TRP A 44 16.72 2.60 -15.22
CA TRP A 44 15.40 2.05 -14.92
C TRP A 44 14.31 2.79 -15.69
N LYS A 45 14.32 4.12 -15.65
CA LYS A 45 13.36 4.96 -16.38
C LYS A 45 13.41 4.71 -17.89
N LYS A 46 14.63 4.58 -18.45
CA LYS A 46 14.83 4.30 -19.88
C LYS A 46 14.37 2.90 -20.29
N ARG A 47 14.67 1.88 -19.47
CA ARG A 47 14.36 0.48 -19.79
C ARG A 47 12.96 0.03 -19.36
N GLY A 48 12.30 0.80 -18.50
CA GLY A 48 11.04 0.42 -17.89
C GLY A 48 11.16 -0.75 -16.90
N THR A 49 12.37 -1.06 -16.43
CA THR A 49 12.64 -2.20 -15.54
C THR A 49 13.49 -1.83 -14.33
N ILE A 50 13.13 -2.40 -13.18
CA ILE A 50 13.85 -2.29 -11.90
C ILE A 50 13.98 -3.69 -11.30
N SER A 51 15.04 -3.94 -10.54
CA SER A 51 15.19 -5.21 -9.83
C SER A 51 14.21 -5.28 -8.65
N LYS A 52 13.79 -6.49 -8.27
CA LYS A 52 12.92 -6.69 -7.10
C LYS A 52 13.56 -6.18 -5.81
N ASP A 53 14.87 -6.37 -5.64
CA ASP A 53 15.62 -5.89 -4.47
C ASP A 53 15.62 -4.36 -4.37
N SER A 54 15.90 -3.66 -5.47
CA SER A 54 15.85 -2.20 -5.50
C SER A 54 14.44 -1.66 -5.26
N ALA A 55 13.43 -2.31 -5.82
CA ALA A 55 12.03 -1.93 -5.60
C ALA A 55 11.59 -2.17 -4.15
N LEU A 56 12.04 -3.26 -3.50
CA LEU A 56 11.76 -3.58 -2.11
C LEU A 56 12.33 -2.51 -1.16
N LYS A 57 13.59 -2.12 -1.36
CA LYS A 57 14.22 -1.07 -0.54
C LYS A 57 13.51 0.28 -0.67
N ILE A 58 13.04 0.61 -1.87
CA ILE A 58 12.24 1.82 -2.09
C ILE A 58 10.89 1.67 -1.38
N ALA A 59 10.21 0.53 -1.50
CA ALA A 59 8.95 0.24 -0.82
C ALA A 59 9.06 0.43 0.71
N GLU A 60 10.09 -0.15 1.32
CA GLU A 60 10.36 -0.04 2.76
C GLU A 60 10.62 1.40 3.20
N ALA A 61 11.35 2.17 2.38
CA ALA A 61 11.68 3.57 2.70
C ALA A 61 10.51 4.54 2.49
N THR A 62 9.60 4.25 1.55
CA THR A 62 8.48 5.14 1.23
C THR A 62 7.14 4.68 1.81
N GLY A 63 7.06 3.45 2.33
CA GLY A 63 5.82 2.86 2.81
C GLY A 63 4.82 2.50 1.70
N LEU A 64 5.25 2.49 0.44
CA LEU A 64 4.41 2.15 -0.71
C LEU A 64 4.44 0.64 -0.97
N SER A 65 3.37 0.08 -1.54
CA SER A 65 3.36 -1.33 -1.93
C SER A 65 4.45 -1.64 -2.97
N LEU A 66 5.22 -2.71 -2.71
CA LEU A 66 6.17 -3.27 -3.67
C LEU A 66 5.46 -3.64 -4.99
N SER A 67 4.26 -4.19 -4.91
CA SER A 67 3.47 -4.59 -6.07
C SER A 67 3.10 -3.38 -6.92
N TRP A 68 2.71 -2.27 -6.29
CA TRP A 68 2.44 -1.02 -6.98
C TRP A 68 3.68 -0.46 -7.67
N ILE A 69 4.84 -0.46 -7.01
CA ILE A 69 6.10 -0.01 -7.62
C ILE A 69 6.43 -0.84 -8.87
N LEU A 70 6.31 -2.17 -8.78
CA LEU A 70 6.67 -3.08 -9.87
C LEU A 70 5.67 -3.05 -11.01
N THR A 71 4.37 -3.05 -10.72
CA THR A 71 3.32 -3.33 -11.71
C THR A 71 2.41 -2.14 -12.00
N GLY A 72 2.38 -1.14 -11.11
CA GLY A 72 1.42 -0.04 -11.15
C GLY A 72 0.01 -0.42 -10.73
N LYS A 73 -0.21 -1.65 -10.27
CA LYS A 73 -1.47 -2.09 -9.67
C LYS A 73 -1.33 -1.97 -8.17
N GLU A 74 -2.26 -1.27 -7.52
CA GLU A 74 -2.41 -1.40 -6.08
C GLU A 74 -2.74 -2.86 -5.79
N ASP A 75 -2.09 -3.44 -4.78
CA ASP A 75 -2.61 -4.68 -4.21
C ASP A 75 -4.02 -4.32 -3.74
N GLY A 76 -5.05 -5.02 -4.24
CA GLY A 76 -6.47 -4.68 -4.03
C GLY A 76 -6.97 -4.71 -2.59
N ASN A 77 -6.06 -4.65 -1.61
CA ASN A 77 -6.30 -4.55 -0.19
C ASN A 77 -6.25 -3.10 0.34
N ASP A 78 -5.76 -2.11 -0.44
CA ASP A 78 -5.71 -0.70 0.02
C ASP A 78 -6.90 0.15 -0.42
N VAL A 79 -7.72 -0.33 -1.36
CA VAL A 79 -8.98 0.31 -1.71
C VAL A 79 -10.06 -0.27 -0.81
N LEU A 80 -10.43 0.49 0.23
CA LEU A 80 -11.62 0.20 1.03
C LEU A 80 -12.82 -0.01 0.09
N SER A 81 -13.54 -1.10 0.29
CA SER A 81 -14.87 -1.30 -0.27
C SER A 81 -15.80 -0.15 0.14
N ASP A 82 -16.91 0.01 -0.56
CA ASP A 82 -17.84 1.11 -0.27
C ASP A 82 -18.41 1.01 1.16
N ASP A 83 -18.65 -0.21 1.66
CA ASP A 83 -19.06 -0.44 3.06
C ASP A 83 -17.95 -0.05 4.05
N GLU A 84 -16.69 -0.37 3.76
CA GLU A 84 -15.56 0.03 4.61
C GLU A 84 -15.36 1.55 4.61
N LYS A 85 -15.55 2.22 3.46
CA LYS A 85 -15.53 3.69 3.39
C LYS A 85 -16.64 4.30 4.23
N ILE A 86 -17.86 3.77 4.14
CA ILE A 86 -18.99 4.22 4.96
C ILE A 86 -18.63 4.07 6.44
N LEU A 87 -18.16 2.90 6.85
CA LEU A 87 -17.77 2.63 8.23
C LEU A 87 -16.70 3.61 8.74
N VAL A 88 -15.62 3.82 7.96
CA VAL A 88 -14.53 4.72 8.33
C VAL A 88 -15.00 6.17 8.43
N ASN A 89 -15.81 6.63 7.48
CA ASN A 89 -16.32 8.01 7.49
C ASN A 89 -17.26 8.24 8.67
N THR A 90 -18.23 7.33 8.91
CA THR A 90 -19.11 7.41 10.08
C THR A 90 -18.31 7.38 11.38
N PHE A 91 -17.32 6.49 11.50
CA PHE A 91 -16.47 6.40 12.69
C PHE A 91 -15.72 7.70 12.98
N ARG A 92 -15.22 8.41 11.96
CA ARG A 92 -14.50 9.67 12.11
C ARG A 92 -15.39 10.82 12.59
N GLU A 93 -16.68 10.79 12.28
CA GLU A 93 -17.66 11.79 12.72
C GLU A 93 -18.10 11.62 14.18
N LEU A 94 -17.85 10.46 14.79
CA LEU A 94 -18.23 10.20 16.18
C LEU A 94 -17.35 10.96 17.19
N PRO A 95 -17.93 11.42 18.31
CA PRO A 95 -17.16 11.88 19.47
C PRO A 95 -16.18 10.81 19.98
N PRO A 96 -15.05 11.20 20.60
CA PRO A 96 -14.01 10.24 21.01
C PRO A 96 -14.51 9.08 21.89
N ILE A 97 -15.43 9.35 22.82
CA ILE A 97 -16.01 8.33 23.69
C ILE A 97 -16.86 7.33 22.91
N GLU A 98 -17.64 7.81 21.93
CA GLU A 98 -18.49 6.97 21.09
C GLU A 98 -17.66 6.11 20.14
N ARG A 99 -16.53 6.62 19.64
CA ARG A 99 -15.58 5.80 18.88
C ARG A 99 -15.09 4.59 19.69
N ALA A 100 -14.69 4.81 20.94
CA ALA A 100 -14.24 3.73 21.82
C ALA A 100 -15.38 2.72 22.09
N ASN A 101 -16.59 3.22 22.37
CA ASN A 101 -17.77 2.38 22.59
C ASN A 101 -18.10 1.51 21.37
N MET A 102 -18.08 2.09 20.16
CA MET A 102 -18.37 1.36 18.93
C MET A 102 -17.31 0.32 18.61
N LEU A 103 -16.03 0.62 18.82
CA LEU A 103 -14.97 -0.39 18.67
C LEU A 103 -15.16 -1.57 19.63
N ALA A 104 -15.49 -1.29 20.89
CA ALA A 104 -15.77 -2.33 21.88
C ALA A 104 -16.98 -3.19 21.46
N ALA A 105 -18.05 -2.54 20.98
CA ALA A 105 -19.25 -3.24 20.49
C ALA A 105 -18.94 -4.15 19.29
N PHE A 106 -18.16 -3.68 18.31
CA PHE A 106 -17.72 -4.49 17.17
C PHE A 106 -16.90 -5.69 17.61
N GLN A 107 -15.94 -5.50 18.52
CA GLN A 107 -15.11 -6.59 19.06
C GLN A 107 -15.97 -7.62 19.80
N MET A 108 -16.85 -7.18 20.69
CA MET A 108 -17.77 -8.08 21.41
C MET A 108 -18.66 -8.87 20.46
N ARG A 109 -19.18 -8.23 19.39
CA ARG A 109 -20.02 -8.91 18.40
C ARG A 109 -19.24 -9.97 17.64
N LEU A 110 -17.99 -9.65 17.25
CA LEU A 110 -17.10 -10.57 16.56
C LEU A 110 -16.76 -11.78 17.42
N GLU A 111 -16.44 -11.58 18.70
CA GLU A 111 -16.16 -12.68 19.63
C GLU A 111 -17.37 -13.59 19.82
N LYS A 112 -18.58 -13.04 20.01
CA LYS A 112 -19.81 -13.84 20.07
C LYS A 112 -20.06 -14.66 18.79
N LEU A 113 -19.71 -14.12 17.62
CA LEU A 113 -19.80 -14.87 16.37
C LEU A 113 -18.80 -16.01 16.36
N LYS A 114 -17.53 -15.76 16.70
CA LYS A 114 -16.50 -16.81 16.76
C LYS A 114 -16.90 -17.93 17.71
N GLU A 115 -17.40 -17.59 18.90
CA GLU A 115 -17.88 -18.57 19.88
C GLU A 115 -19.05 -19.39 19.33
N PHE A 116 -20.02 -18.73 18.70
CA PHE A 116 -21.15 -19.40 18.06
C PHE A 116 -20.69 -20.37 16.96
N TYR A 117 -19.83 -19.93 16.04
CA TYR A 117 -19.32 -20.78 14.96
C TYR A 117 -18.44 -21.91 15.50
N SER A 118 -17.62 -21.68 16.52
CA SER A 118 -16.82 -22.72 17.17
C SER A 118 -17.68 -23.78 17.87
N THR A 119 -18.86 -23.41 18.36
CA THR A 119 -19.74 -24.31 19.13
C THR A 119 -20.73 -25.05 18.22
N TYR A 120 -21.16 -24.43 17.12
CA TYR A 120 -22.28 -24.93 16.30
C TYR A 120 -21.93 -25.17 14.82
N VAL A 121 -20.74 -24.78 14.38
CA VAL A 121 -20.30 -24.86 12.98
C VAL A 121 -18.84 -25.32 12.93
N ASP A 122 -18.53 -26.42 13.60
CA ASP A 122 -17.30 -27.17 13.31
C ASP A 122 -17.48 -27.85 11.94
N PRO A 123 -16.62 -27.61 10.93
CA PRO A 123 -16.67 -28.32 9.66
C PRO A 123 -16.55 -29.86 9.80
N SER A 124 -16.17 -30.39 10.97
CA SER A 124 -16.16 -31.83 11.23
C SER A 124 -17.53 -32.45 11.57
N THR A 125 -18.60 -31.67 11.78
CA THR A 125 -19.95 -32.21 12.11
C THR A 125 -20.95 -32.17 10.97
N ARG A 126 -20.55 -31.77 9.76
CA ARG A 126 -21.30 -32.11 8.52
C ARG A 126 -21.06 -33.58 8.18
N GLU A 127 -21.61 -34.48 8.99
CA GLU A 127 -21.85 -35.84 8.52
C GLU A 127 -22.92 -35.82 7.42
N LYS A 128 -22.70 -36.68 6.42
CA LYS A 128 -23.42 -36.79 5.14
C LYS A 128 -24.88 -37.18 5.28
#